data_AF-X1IX52-F1
#
_entry.id   AF-X1IX52-F1
#
_cell.length_a   1.000
_cell.length_b   1.000
_cell.length_c   1.000
_cell.angle_alpha   90.00
_cell.angle_beta   90.00
_cell.angle_gamma   90.00
#
_symmetry.space_group_name_H-M   'P 1'
#
loop_
_entity.id
_entity.type
_entity.pdbx_description
1 polymer ?
#
loop_
_entity_poly.entity_id
_entity_poly.type
_entity_poly.pdbx_seq_one_letter_code
_entity_poly.pdbx_strand_id
1 'polypeptide(L)'
;MSSSLDGVATKERRPNLHYIIINPKTKQKYKPNPNNGWRFQKSTMEKLIRENRILWPKNPKSKPRFKRYLNELSSYFTSISTIIESILTEQGTRELRTLMDKETIKFPKPADLIKLVIDQVTNKNDIILDFFSGSGTTAHAVLELNEKDRGNRKFILCEQFDYIHTITVPRVEKVIKNIGRG
;
A
#
# COMPACT_ATOMS: atom_id res chain seq x y z
N MET A 1 3.50 16.17 3.10
CA MET A 1 3.71 15.43 1.83
C MET A 1 3.18 16.22 0.62
N SER A 2 3.70 15.89 -0.57
CA SER A 2 3.25 16.30 -1.92
C SER A 2 2.12 15.45 -2.51
N SER A 3 1.15 15.98 -3.26
CA SER A 3 0.45 15.15 -4.26
C SER A 3 0.24 15.88 -5.58
N SER A 4 0.04 15.13 -6.66
CA SER A 4 -0.29 15.71 -7.96
C SER A 4 -1.60 16.51 -7.89
N LEU A 5 -1.66 17.57 -8.69
CA LEU A 5 -2.89 18.33 -8.96
C LEU A 5 -3.64 17.81 -10.19
N ASP A 6 -3.07 16.85 -10.93
CA ASP A 6 -3.76 16.24 -12.06
C ASP A 6 -4.98 15.45 -11.55
N GLY A 7 -6.12 15.60 -12.24
CA GLY A 7 -7.33 14.83 -12.00
C GLY A 7 -7.33 13.49 -12.72
N VAL A 8 -8.51 12.90 -12.82
CA VAL A 8 -8.78 11.66 -13.59
C VAL A 8 -9.92 11.84 -14.61
N ALA A 9 -10.54 13.02 -14.65
CA ALA A 9 -11.76 13.24 -15.44
C ALA A 9 -11.41 13.94 -16.75
N THR A 10 -11.92 13.40 -17.86
CA THR A 10 -11.71 13.99 -19.19
C THR A 10 -12.48 15.31 -19.36
N LYS A 11 -12.07 16.09 -20.36
CA LYS A 11 -12.66 17.39 -20.66
C LYS A 11 -14.14 17.30 -21.02
N GLU A 12 -14.54 16.24 -21.69
CA GLU A 12 -15.92 15.98 -22.09
C GLU A 12 -16.79 15.70 -20.85
N ARG A 13 -16.26 14.92 -19.91
CA ARG A 13 -16.97 14.56 -18.68
C ARG A 13 -17.05 15.71 -17.68
N ARG A 14 -15.97 16.48 -17.53
CA ARG A 14 -15.87 17.59 -16.56
C ARG A 14 -15.10 18.79 -17.15
N PRO A 15 -15.75 19.59 -18.01
CA PRO A 15 -15.11 20.75 -18.63
C PRO A 15 -14.71 21.81 -17.61
N ASN A 16 -15.44 21.90 -16.49
CA ASN A 16 -15.17 22.80 -15.38
C ASN A 16 -13.82 22.56 -14.67
N LEU A 17 -13.14 21.43 -14.92
CA LEU A 17 -11.81 21.11 -14.38
C LEU A 17 -10.67 21.56 -15.29
N HIS A 18 -10.98 22.08 -16.48
CA HIS A 18 -10.00 22.44 -17.51
C HIS A 18 -9.82 23.96 -17.61
N TYR A 19 -9.24 24.56 -16.57
CA TYR A 19 -9.00 26.00 -16.47
C TYR A 19 -7.54 26.33 -16.16
N ILE A 20 -7.09 27.56 -16.46
CA ILE A 20 -5.73 28.01 -16.16
C ILE A 20 -5.66 28.46 -14.70
N ILE A 21 -4.63 28.01 -13.98
CA ILE A 21 -4.28 28.54 -12.66
C ILE A 21 -3.11 29.52 -12.76
N ILE A 22 -3.12 30.54 -11.92
CA ILE A 22 -2.14 31.63 -11.93
C ILE A 22 -1.43 31.65 -10.58
N ASN A 23 -0.11 31.63 -10.60
CA ASN A 23 0.67 31.86 -9.39
C ASN A 23 0.52 33.33 -8.96
N PRO A 24 0.00 33.63 -7.76
CA PRO A 24 -0.25 35.00 -7.33
C PRO A 24 1.02 35.85 -7.21
N LYS A 25 2.18 35.23 -6.92
CA LYS A 25 3.47 35.91 -6.72
C LYS A 25 4.17 36.22 -8.04
N THR A 26 4.24 35.24 -8.94
CA THR A 26 5.01 35.36 -10.19
C THR A 26 4.15 35.67 -11.41
N LYS A 27 2.82 35.64 -11.28
CA LYS A 27 1.84 35.72 -12.37
C LYS A 27 1.97 34.63 -13.44
N GLN A 28 2.81 33.61 -13.20
CA GLN A 28 2.98 32.47 -14.10
C GLN A 28 1.67 31.70 -14.26
N LYS A 29 1.34 31.37 -15.51
CA LYS A 29 0.15 30.60 -15.89
C LYS A 29 0.51 29.12 -16.03
N TYR A 30 -0.33 28.25 -15.49
CA TYR A 30 -0.22 26.80 -15.62
C TYR A 30 -1.49 26.23 -16.23
N LYS A 31 -1.32 25.44 -17.29
CA LYS A 31 -2.42 24.74 -17.97
C LYS A 31 -2.67 23.38 -17.32
N PRO A 32 -3.93 22.92 -17.29
CA PRO A 32 -4.27 21.58 -16.79
C PRO A 32 -3.67 20.50 -17.68
N ASN A 33 -3.65 19.26 -17.19
CA ASN A 33 -3.44 18.13 -18.07
C ASN A 33 -4.55 18.11 -19.14
N PRO A 34 -4.22 18.07 -20.44
CA PRO A 34 -5.22 18.10 -21.51
C PRO A 34 -6.18 16.92 -21.46
N ASN A 35 -5.72 15.76 -20.95
CA ASN A 35 -6.53 14.54 -20.90
C ASN A 35 -7.39 14.45 -19.63
N ASN A 36 -6.88 14.91 -18.47
CA ASN A 36 -7.48 14.57 -17.16
C ASN A 36 -7.85 15.78 -16.30
N GLY A 37 -7.61 17.01 -16.77
CA GLY A 37 -7.93 18.24 -16.04
C GLY A 37 -7.18 18.41 -14.71
N TRP A 38 -7.62 19.38 -13.91
CA TRP A 38 -7.22 19.52 -12.51
C TRP A 38 -8.07 18.66 -11.59
N ARG A 39 -7.51 18.28 -10.45
CA ARG A 39 -8.18 17.53 -9.38
C ARG A 39 -9.33 18.31 -8.73
N PHE A 40 -9.24 19.63 -8.68
CA PHE A 40 -10.20 20.49 -7.99
C PHE A 40 -10.89 21.43 -8.99
N GLN A 41 -12.14 21.77 -8.74
CA GLN A 41 -12.83 22.84 -9.46
C GLN A 41 -12.25 24.21 -9.11
N LYS A 42 -12.54 25.21 -9.95
CA LYS A 42 -11.94 26.55 -9.85
C LYS A 42 -12.10 27.20 -8.47
N SER A 43 -13.30 27.20 -7.90
CA SER A 43 -13.57 27.80 -6.58
C SER A 43 -12.75 27.14 -5.46
N THR A 44 -12.68 25.81 -5.46
CA THR A 44 -11.87 25.05 -4.50
C THR A 44 -10.39 25.35 -4.68
N MET A 45 -9.90 25.40 -5.93
CA MET A 45 -8.50 25.72 -6.22
C MET A 45 -8.13 27.14 -5.75
N GLU A 46 -8.99 28.12 -5.96
CA GLU A 46 -8.79 29.49 -5.48
C GLU A 46 -8.67 29.54 -3.95
N LYS A 47 -9.51 28.79 -3.24
CA LYS A 47 -9.41 28.63 -1.78
C LYS A 47 -8.06 28.03 -1.39
N LEU A 48 -7.62 26.96 -2.05
CA LEU A 48 -6.34 26.30 -1.77
C LEU A 48 -5.13 27.21 -2.05
N ILE A 49 -5.19 28.04 -3.10
CA ILE A 49 -4.15 29.03 -3.40
C ILE A 49 -4.07 30.08 -2.28
N ARG A 50 -5.23 30.58 -1.84
CA ARG A 50 -5.33 31.57 -0.75
C ARG A 50 -4.79 31.04 0.57
N GLU A 51 -5.06 29.77 0.87
CA GLU A 51 -4.57 29.07 2.06
C GLU A 51 -3.11 28.58 1.94
N ASN A 52 -2.39 28.96 0.87
CA ASN A 52 -1.01 28.54 0.62
C ASN A 52 -0.82 27.01 0.62
N ARG A 53 -1.83 26.30 0.10
CA ARG A 53 -1.82 24.83 -0.05
C ARG A 53 -1.32 24.36 -1.41
N ILE A 54 -0.96 25.27 -2.29
CA ILE A 54 -0.36 24.96 -3.60
C ILE A 54 1.14 25.22 -3.54
N LEU A 55 1.93 24.19 -3.79
CA LEU A 55 3.37 24.29 -3.96
C LEU A 55 3.67 24.62 -5.41
N TRP A 56 4.12 25.85 -5.62
CA TRP A 56 4.58 26.32 -6.92
C TRP A 56 6.01 25.82 -7.19
N PRO A 57 6.29 25.27 -8.38
CA PRO A 57 7.61 24.77 -8.70
C PRO A 57 8.59 25.93 -8.94
N LYS A 58 9.87 25.71 -8.63
CA LYS A 58 10.94 26.67 -8.96
C LYS A 58 11.11 26.83 -10.46
N ASN A 59 11.03 25.73 -11.22
CA ASN A 59 11.04 25.74 -12.68
C ASN A 59 9.61 25.98 -13.20
N PRO A 60 9.34 27.05 -13.97
CA PRO A 60 8.02 27.35 -14.52
C PRO A 60 7.43 26.27 -15.45
N LYS A 61 8.28 25.42 -16.04
CA LYS A 61 7.83 24.29 -16.89
C LYS A 61 7.28 23.12 -16.09
N SER A 62 7.65 23.00 -14.81
CA SER A 62 7.15 21.93 -13.94
C SER A 62 5.71 22.21 -13.50
N LYS A 63 4.99 21.17 -13.09
CA LYS A 63 3.62 21.32 -12.60
C LYS A 63 3.58 21.69 -11.11
N PRO A 64 2.64 22.56 -10.68
CA PRO A 64 2.38 22.79 -9.27
C PRO A 64 1.82 21.53 -8.60
N ARG A 65 2.03 21.43 -7.28
CA ARG A 65 1.58 20.29 -6.46
C ARG A 65 0.71 20.74 -5.31
N PHE A 66 -0.15 19.84 -4.83
CA PHE A 66 -0.95 20.06 -3.63
C PHE A 66 -0.15 19.72 -2.36
N LYS A 67 -0.06 20.64 -1.41
CA LYS A 67 0.55 20.46 -0.09
C LYS A 67 -0.44 19.73 0.83
N ARG A 68 -0.05 18.58 1.35
CA ARG A 68 -0.79 17.84 2.38
C ARG A 68 -0.06 17.96 3.72
N TYR A 69 -0.74 18.46 4.74
CA TYR A 69 -0.24 18.47 6.11
C TYR A 69 -0.40 17.10 6.75
N LEU A 70 0.53 16.73 7.62
CA LEU A 70 0.60 15.41 8.23
C LEU A 70 -0.56 15.18 9.22
N ASN A 71 -0.88 16.20 10.00
CA ASN A 71 -1.97 16.21 10.99
C ASN A 71 -3.39 16.18 10.38
N GLU A 72 -3.51 16.32 9.06
CA GLU A 72 -4.80 16.27 8.33
C GLU A 72 -5.00 14.96 7.58
N LEU A 73 -4.04 14.05 7.65
CA LEU A 73 -4.17 12.74 7.06
C LEU A 73 -5.08 11.88 7.95
N SER A 74 -6.20 11.43 7.39
CA SER A 74 -7.05 10.41 8.03
C SER A 74 -6.32 9.07 8.18
N SER A 75 -5.36 8.80 7.30
CA SER A 75 -4.44 7.67 7.40
C SER A 75 -3.08 8.08 6.84
N TYR A 76 -2.01 7.65 7.51
CA TYR A 76 -0.64 7.77 7.01
C TYR A 76 -0.39 6.86 5.80
N PHE A 77 -1.24 5.86 5.58
CA PHE A 77 -1.10 4.85 4.54
C PHE A 77 -1.85 5.23 3.25
N THR A 78 -1.27 4.84 2.13
CA THR A 78 -1.91 4.95 0.80
C THR A 78 -2.91 3.82 0.67
N SER A 79 -4.16 4.10 0.28
CA SER A 79 -5.16 3.07 0.02
C SER A 79 -4.66 2.07 -1.03
N ILE A 80 -4.80 0.78 -0.75
CA ILE A 80 -4.51 -0.29 -1.70
C ILE A 80 -5.60 -0.42 -2.77
N SER A 81 -5.23 -0.92 -3.94
CA SER A 81 -6.18 -1.23 -5.01
C SER A 81 -7.15 -2.33 -4.57
N THR A 82 -8.41 -2.22 -4.97
CA THR A 82 -9.41 -3.29 -4.79
C THR A 82 -9.06 -4.55 -5.59
N ILE A 83 -8.34 -4.39 -6.71
CA ILE A 83 -7.87 -5.49 -7.55
C ILE A 83 -6.36 -5.64 -7.36
N ILE A 84 -5.94 -6.81 -6.88
CA ILE A 84 -4.54 -7.17 -6.64
C ILE A 84 -4.09 -8.07 -7.79
N GLU A 85 -3.36 -7.51 -8.76
CA GLU A 85 -2.87 -8.25 -9.93
C GLU A 85 -1.40 -8.67 -9.80
N SER A 86 -0.65 -8.04 -8.90
CA SER A 86 0.80 -8.22 -8.75
C SER A 86 1.20 -9.46 -7.96
N ILE A 87 0.25 -10.11 -7.26
CA ILE A 87 0.51 -11.24 -6.38
C ILE A 87 -0.26 -12.45 -6.90
N LEU A 88 0.48 -13.46 -7.37
CA LEU A 88 -0.08 -14.63 -8.03
C LEU A 88 -0.14 -15.84 -7.09
N THR A 89 -1.17 -16.67 -7.22
CA THR A 89 -1.34 -17.89 -6.41
C THR A 89 -0.14 -18.84 -6.49
N GLU A 90 0.51 -18.93 -7.66
CA GLU A 90 1.70 -19.77 -7.86
C GLU A 90 2.85 -19.39 -6.93
N GLN A 91 2.98 -18.11 -6.55
CA GLN A 91 4.04 -17.64 -5.66
C GLN A 91 3.97 -18.34 -4.30
N GLY A 92 2.76 -18.55 -3.77
CA GLY A 92 2.58 -19.28 -2.51
C GLY A 92 3.06 -20.73 -2.61
N THR A 93 2.74 -21.40 -3.72
CA THR A 93 3.20 -22.78 -3.96
C THR A 93 4.72 -22.84 -4.05
N ARG A 94 5.34 -21.93 -4.80
CA ARG A 94 6.80 -21.86 -4.96
C ARG A 94 7.50 -21.57 -3.63
N GLU A 95 6.98 -20.62 -2.86
CA GLU A 95 7.50 -20.25 -1.55
C GLU A 95 7.44 -21.44 -0.58
N LEU A 96 6.30 -22.13 -0.51
CA LEU A 96 6.16 -23.30 0.35
C LEU A 96 7.10 -24.44 -0.08
N ARG A 97 7.25 -24.71 -1.37
CA ARG A 97 8.21 -25.71 -1.90
C ARG A 97 9.66 -25.35 -1.62
N THR A 98 10.02 -24.07 -1.67
CA THR A 98 11.38 -23.62 -1.36
C THR A 98 11.71 -23.87 0.11
N LEU A 99 10.72 -23.71 0.99
CA LEU A 99 10.88 -23.98 2.41
C LEU A 99 10.78 -25.47 2.75
N MET A 100 10.04 -26.28 1.99
CA MET A 100 9.67 -27.65 2.37
C MET A 100 10.22 -28.69 1.40
N ASP A 101 10.95 -29.68 1.93
CA ASP A 101 11.64 -30.73 1.15
C ASP A 101 10.73 -31.91 0.71
N LYS A 102 9.41 -31.79 0.85
CA LYS A 102 8.43 -32.88 0.65
C LYS A 102 7.17 -32.40 -0.07
N GLU A 103 6.26 -33.31 -0.41
CA GLU A 103 4.90 -32.95 -0.83
C GLU A 103 4.26 -32.01 0.20
N THR A 104 3.66 -30.94 -0.32
CA THR A 104 3.11 -29.83 0.45
C THR A 104 1.60 -29.76 0.25
N ILE A 105 0.90 -29.02 1.12
CA ILE A 105 -0.51 -28.75 0.90
C ILE A 105 -0.73 -28.04 -0.44
N LYS A 106 -1.89 -28.26 -1.04
CA LYS A 106 -2.27 -27.56 -2.26
C LYS A 106 -2.75 -26.14 -1.93
N PHE A 107 -2.40 -25.20 -2.78
CA PHE A 107 -2.90 -23.81 -2.76
C PHE A 107 -2.60 -22.98 -1.50
N PRO A 108 -1.37 -23.00 -0.95
CA PRO A 108 -1.00 -22.06 0.11
C PRO A 108 -1.16 -20.61 -0.40
N LYS A 109 -1.64 -19.71 0.47
CA LYS A 109 -1.66 -18.29 0.14
C LYS A 109 -0.21 -17.76 0.05
N PRO A 110 0.11 -16.84 -0.87
CA PRO A 110 1.41 -16.17 -0.90
C PRO A 110 1.61 -15.30 0.35
N ALA A 111 2.81 -15.29 0.96
CA ALA A 111 3.07 -14.45 2.13
C ALA A 111 2.93 -12.96 1.81
N ASP A 112 3.35 -12.54 0.61
CA ASP A 112 3.19 -11.14 0.14
C ASP A 112 1.74 -10.65 0.17
N LEU A 113 0.77 -11.52 -0.13
CA LEU A 113 -0.64 -11.17 -0.06
C LEU A 113 -1.05 -10.87 1.38
N ILE A 114 -0.63 -11.71 2.31
CA ILE A 114 -0.98 -11.57 3.73
C ILE A 114 -0.23 -10.38 4.35
N LYS A 115 1.03 -10.13 3.95
CA LYS A 115 1.77 -8.92 4.35
C LYS A 115 1.06 -7.65 3.91
N LEU A 116 0.57 -7.61 2.67
CA LEU A 116 -0.19 -6.48 2.15
C LEU A 116 -1.41 -6.19 3.03
N VAL A 117 -2.15 -7.22 3.43
CA VAL A 117 -3.34 -7.06 4.29
C VAL A 117 -2.94 -6.58 5.68
N ILE A 118 -1.97 -7.23 6.32
CA ILE A 118 -1.52 -6.89 7.68
C ILE A 118 -1.01 -5.44 7.77
N ASP A 119 -0.19 -5.01 6.79
CA ASP A 119 0.37 -3.65 6.75
C ASP A 119 -0.71 -2.56 6.66
N GLN A 120 -1.88 -2.88 6.09
CA GLN A 120 -3.00 -1.93 5.99
C GLN A 120 -3.86 -1.83 7.24
N VAL A 121 -3.94 -2.90 8.04
CA VAL A 121 -4.96 -3.03 9.10
C VAL A 121 -4.37 -3.15 10.50
N THR A 122 -3.05 -3.18 10.65
CA THR A 122 -2.39 -3.37 11.95
C THR A 122 -1.29 -2.36 12.23
N ASN A 123 -1.02 -2.15 13.52
CA ASN A 123 0.15 -1.46 14.03
C ASN A 123 1.24 -2.46 14.40
N LYS A 124 2.44 -1.94 14.68
CA LYS A 124 3.64 -2.74 14.99
C LYS A 124 3.55 -3.60 16.24
N ASN A 125 2.55 -3.48 17.10
CA ASN A 125 2.44 -4.24 18.36
C ASN A 125 1.13 -5.05 18.47
N ASP A 126 0.36 -5.12 17.39
CA ASP A 126 -0.95 -5.78 17.42
C ASP A 126 -0.81 -7.31 17.42
N ILE A 127 -1.89 -7.99 17.82
CA ILE A 127 -2.01 -9.45 17.79
C ILE A 127 -2.86 -9.83 16.58
N ILE A 128 -2.36 -10.75 15.76
CA ILE A 128 -3.01 -11.23 14.54
C ILE A 128 -3.46 -12.67 14.77
N LEU A 129 -4.74 -12.92 14.53
CA LEU A 129 -5.36 -14.22 14.76
C LEU A 129 -5.85 -14.81 13.45
N ASP A 130 -5.42 -16.05 13.17
CA ASP A 130 -5.84 -16.80 12.00
C ASP A 130 -6.34 -18.18 12.44
N PHE A 131 -7.67 -18.35 12.38
CA PHE A 131 -8.34 -19.60 12.77
C PHE A 131 -8.33 -20.68 11.67
N PHE A 132 -7.82 -20.36 10.48
CA PHE A 132 -7.72 -21.27 9.34
C PHE A 132 -6.31 -21.20 8.75
N SER A 133 -5.32 -21.43 9.61
CA SER A 133 -3.94 -21.06 9.31
C SER A 133 -3.34 -21.86 8.14
N GLY A 134 -3.86 -23.04 7.82
CA GLY A 134 -3.46 -23.82 6.66
C GLY A 134 -1.96 -24.05 6.67
N SER A 135 -1.24 -23.60 5.65
CA SER A 135 0.22 -23.70 5.61
C SER A 135 0.96 -22.87 6.66
N GLY A 136 0.31 -21.97 7.40
CA GLY A 136 0.98 -21.03 8.32
C GLY A 136 1.49 -19.77 7.61
N THR A 137 0.84 -19.35 6.52
CA THR A 137 1.25 -18.16 5.76
C THR A 137 1.15 -16.88 6.59
N THR A 138 0.16 -16.78 7.49
CA THR A 138 0.00 -15.60 8.35
C THR A 138 1.19 -15.38 9.27
N ALA A 139 1.69 -16.43 9.94
CA ALA A 139 2.91 -16.34 10.74
C ALA A 139 4.13 -15.95 9.89
N HIS A 140 4.26 -16.51 8.68
CA HIS A 140 5.33 -16.14 7.75
C HIS A 140 5.33 -14.62 7.47
N ALA A 141 4.18 -14.09 7.08
CA ALA A 141 4.01 -12.67 6.80
C ALA A 141 4.32 -11.77 8.00
N VAL A 142 3.85 -12.15 9.20
CA VAL A 142 4.08 -11.37 10.43
C VAL A 142 5.56 -11.29 10.77
N LEU A 143 6.28 -12.42 10.69
CA LEU A 143 7.69 -12.48 11.02
C LEU A 143 8.53 -11.61 10.07
N GLU A 144 8.29 -11.71 8.76
CA GLU A 144 8.98 -10.87 7.76
C GLU A 144 8.66 -9.38 7.93
N LEU A 145 7.42 -9.02 8.25
CA LEU A 145 7.06 -7.62 8.51
C LEU A 145 7.78 -7.08 9.74
N ASN A 146 7.81 -7.86 10.83
CA ASN A 146 8.53 -7.47 12.04
C ASN A 146 10.03 -7.29 11.79
N GLU A 147 10.66 -8.16 11.00
CA GLU A 147 12.06 -7.99 10.59
C GLU A 147 12.25 -6.70 9.78
N LYS A 148 11.40 -6.49 8.77
CA LYS A 148 11.47 -5.34 7.85
C LYS A 148 11.30 -4.00 8.56
N ASP A 149 10.30 -3.88 9.43
CA ASP A 149 9.92 -2.61 10.05
C ASP A 149 10.31 -2.48 11.53
N ARG A 150 11.07 -3.46 12.06
CA ARG A 150 11.42 -3.59 13.48
C ARG A 150 10.19 -3.55 14.38
N GLY A 151 9.12 -4.19 13.91
CA GLY A 151 7.87 -4.38 14.64
C GLY A 151 7.95 -5.51 15.66
N ASN A 152 6.91 -5.60 16.47
CA ASN A 152 6.69 -6.62 17.49
C ASN A 152 5.26 -7.14 17.43
N ARG A 153 4.73 -7.32 16.21
CA ARG A 153 3.41 -7.93 15.98
C ARG A 153 3.46 -9.36 16.47
N LYS A 154 2.41 -9.81 17.15
CA LYS A 154 2.28 -11.20 17.61
C LYS A 154 1.26 -11.90 16.73
N PHE A 155 1.33 -13.23 16.68
CA PHE A 155 0.34 -14.03 15.97
C PHE A 155 -0.13 -15.22 16.79
N ILE A 156 -1.37 -15.63 16.55
CA ILE A 156 -1.96 -16.87 17.04
C ILE A 156 -2.52 -17.58 15.81
N LEU A 157 -2.09 -18.83 15.62
CA LEU A 157 -2.59 -19.69 14.54
C LEU A 157 -3.42 -20.82 15.14
N CYS A 158 -4.56 -21.11 14.55
CA CYS A 158 -5.29 -22.35 14.78
C CYS A 158 -5.34 -23.15 13.47
N GLU A 159 -5.11 -24.45 13.58
CA GLU A 159 -5.27 -25.43 12.51
C GLU A 159 -5.81 -26.71 13.13
N GLN A 160 -6.79 -27.32 12.47
CA GLN A 160 -7.51 -28.48 12.97
C GLN A 160 -7.05 -29.79 12.32
N PHE A 161 -6.38 -29.72 11.17
CA PHE A 161 -5.95 -30.91 10.44
C PHE A 161 -4.55 -31.37 10.84
N ASP A 162 -4.31 -32.68 10.75
CA ASP A 162 -3.06 -33.34 11.17
C ASP A 162 -1.80 -32.80 10.49
N TYR A 163 -1.95 -32.19 9.30
CA TYR A 163 -0.83 -31.55 8.61
C TYR A 163 -0.24 -30.36 9.37
N ILE A 164 -0.88 -29.88 10.45
CA ILE A 164 -0.31 -28.87 11.34
C ILE A 164 1.09 -29.26 11.80
N HIS A 165 1.32 -30.55 12.10
CA HIS A 165 2.59 -31.05 12.60
C HIS A 165 3.63 -31.27 11.51
N THR A 166 3.22 -31.46 10.25
CA THR A 166 4.11 -31.78 9.14
C THR A 166 4.35 -30.61 8.20
N ILE A 167 3.48 -29.60 8.21
CA ILE A 167 3.51 -28.46 7.29
C ILE A 167 3.46 -27.13 8.04
N THR A 168 2.41 -26.86 8.81
CA THR A 168 2.19 -25.53 9.43
C THR A 168 3.31 -25.18 10.41
N VAL A 169 3.54 -26.03 11.41
CA VAL A 169 4.59 -25.83 12.42
C VAL A 169 5.98 -25.85 11.77
N PRO A 170 6.37 -26.86 10.97
CA PRO A 170 7.69 -26.88 10.34
C PRO A 170 7.97 -25.69 9.42
N ARG A 171 6.98 -25.19 8.67
CA ARG A 171 7.16 -23.99 7.85
C ARG A 171 7.46 -22.78 8.73
N VAL A 172 6.69 -22.57 9.81
CA VAL A 172 6.92 -21.44 10.72
C VAL A 172 8.30 -21.52 11.36
N GLU A 173 8.72 -22.70 11.82
CA GLU A 173 10.06 -22.92 12.36
C GLU A 173 11.17 -22.61 11.35
N LYS A 174 11.01 -23.04 10.08
CA LYS A 174 11.97 -22.77 9.02
C LYS A 174 12.05 -21.27 8.69
N VAL A 175 10.92 -20.58 8.67
CA VAL A 175 10.87 -19.12 8.50
C VAL A 175 11.62 -18.42 9.64
N ILE A 176 11.33 -18.78 10.90
CA ILE A 176 12.02 -18.21 12.07
C ILE A 176 13.54 -18.41 11.96
N LYS A 177 14.00 -19.58 11.51
CA LYS A 177 15.43 -19.89 11.34
C LYS A 177 16.11 -19.08 10.21
N ASN A 178 15.34 -18.64 9.22
CA ASN A 178 15.85 -17.91 8.06
C ASN A 178 15.86 -16.39 8.29
N ILE A 179 14.96 -15.89 9.13
CA ILE A 179 14.88 -14.49 9.54
C ILE A 179 16.08 -14.17 10.47
N GLY A 180 16.82 -13.09 10.16
CA GLY A 180 18.05 -12.71 10.85
C GLY A 180 19.37 -13.29 10.30
N ARG A 181 19.36 -13.95 9.14
CA ARG A 181 20.57 -14.36 8.39
C ARG A 181 20.92 -13.46 7.19
N GLY A 182 20.26 -12.31 7.06
CA GLY A 182 20.46 -11.32 6.00
C GLY A 182 21.20 -10.07 6.43
#